data_AF-A0A7X1ARM1-F1
#
_entry.id   AF-A0A7X1ARM1-F1
#
_cell.length_a   1.000
_cell.length_b   1.000
_cell.length_c   1.000
_cell.angle_alpha   90.00
_cell.angle_beta   90.00
_cell.angle_gamma   90.00
#
_symmetry.space_group_name_H-M   'P 1'
#
loop_
_entity.id
_entity.type
_entity.pdbx_description
1 polymer ?
#
loop_
_entity_poly.entity_id
_entity_poly.type
_entity_poly.pdbx_seq_one_letter_code
_entity_poly.pdbx_strand_id
1 'polypeptide(L)'
;MSSLAMSSFVEQQIVLHQFTAKHSVQARAMLGWSREDLARQAGIAVDAVQRFESHAEVEDETRLTLAFRLEAEGLVFFPGFAPGWGMSVRRFDSAPAEPAAQGIIARLIGPTGPQPSEA
;
A
#
# COMPACT_ATOMS: atom_id res chain seq x y z
N MET A 1 7.86 -44.55 2.42
CA MET A 1 9.06 -43.85 2.93
C MET A 1 9.16 -42.55 2.14
N SER A 2 8.92 -41.42 2.79
CA SER A 2 8.87 -40.09 2.18
C SER A 2 10.28 -39.48 2.14
N SER A 3 10.76 -39.08 0.96
CA SER A 3 11.95 -38.25 0.73
C SER A 3 12.02 -38.00 -0.78
N LEU A 4 12.05 -36.79 -1.35
CA LEU A 4 12.88 -35.65 -1.01
C LEU A 4 12.17 -34.40 -1.55
N ALA A 5 11.68 -33.53 -0.68
CA ALA A 5 11.34 -32.15 -1.04
C ALA A 5 12.68 -31.41 -1.26
N MET A 6 13.15 -31.37 -2.51
CA MET A 6 14.31 -30.55 -2.88
C MET A 6 14.00 -29.74 -4.13
N SER A 7 13.38 -28.59 -3.90
CA SER A 7 13.61 -27.31 -4.60
C SER A 7 12.55 -26.27 -4.20
N SER A 8 12.14 -26.25 -2.92
CA SER A 8 11.32 -25.15 -2.36
C SER A 8 12.15 -23.91 -2.04
N PHE A 9 13.22 -23.68 -2.81
CA PHE A 9 14.14 -22.56 -2.68
C PHE A 9 14.26 -21.85 -4.04
N VAL A 10 13.12 -21.68 -4.73
CA VAL A 10 12.97 -20.45 -5.50
C VAL A 10 12.70 -19.39 -4.45
N GLU A 11 13.81 -18.85 -3.94
CA GLU A 11 13.84 -17.57 -3.25
C GLU A 11 12.84 -16.66 -3.93
N GLN A 12 12.03 -16.00 -3.13
CA GLN A 12 11.03 -15.02 -3.53
C GLN A 12 11.70 -13.78 -4.13
N GLN A 13 12.59 -13.96 -5.11
CA GLN A 13 12.92 -12.93 -6.07
C GLN A 13 11.60 -12.58 -6.73
N ILE A 14 11.11 -11.39 -6.38
CA ILE A 14 10.03 -10.73 -7.11
C ILE A 14 10.38 -10.91 -8.59
N VAL A 15 9.46 -11.49 -9.35
CA VAL A 15 9.65 -11.70 -10.80
C VAL A 15 9.50 -10.34 -11.49
N LEU A 16 10.43 -9.43 -11.21
CA LEU A 16 10.46 -8.04 -11.68
C LEU A 16 10.59 -7.94 -13.20
N HIS A 17 11.03 -9.01 -13.85
CA HIS A 17 11.04 -9.17 -15.31
C HIS A 17 9.63 -9.11 -15.95
N GLN A 18 8.57 -9.05 -15.14
CA GLN A 18 7.17 -8.94 -15.56
C GLN A 18 6.57 -7.55 -15.27
N PHE A 19 7.33 -6.63 -14.67
CA PHE A 19 6.87 -5.25 -14.44
C PHE A 19 6.96 -4.44 -15.74
N THR A 20 5.81 -3.97 -16.23
CA THR A 20 5.68 -3.30 -17.53
C THR A 20 5.36 -1.82 -17.37
N ALA A 21 5.56 -1.04 -18.44
CA ALA A 21 5.10 0.34 -18.54
C ALA A 21 3.60 0.48 -18.18
N LYS A 22 2.77 -0.45 -18.65
CA LYS A 22 1.34 -0.49 -18.37
C LYS A 22 1.05 -0.68 -16.87
N HIS A 23 1.82 -1.54 -16.18
CA HIS A 23 1.71 -1.68 -14.73
C HIS A 23 1.99 -0.37 -14.00
N SER A 24 3.05 0.36 -14.37
CA SER A 24 3.38 1.64 -13.73
C SER A 24 2.26 2.68 -13.91
N VAL A 25 1.74 2.82 -15.13
CA VAL A 25 0.64 3.76 -15.41
C VAL A 25 -0.61 3.40 -14.60
N GLN A 26 -0.99 2.12 -14.58
CA GLN A 26 -2.18 1.66 -13.86
C GLN A 26 -2.03 1.80 -12.35
N ALA A 27 -0.86 1.45 -11.79
CA ALA A 27 -0.56 1.55 -10.37
C ALA A 27 -0.62 3.00 -9.88
N ARG A 28 -0.02 3.94 -10.62
CA ARG A 28 -0.14 5.37 -10.30
C ARG A 28 -1.59 5.84 -10.31
N ALA A 29 -2.37 5.42 -11.30
CA ALA A 29 -3.78 5.78 -11.37
C ALA A 29 -4.56 5.25 -10.15
N MET A 30 -4.26 4.04 -9.67
CA MET A 30 -4.83 3.47 -8.45
C MET A 30 -4.44 4.25 -7.19
N LEU A 31 -3.21 4.76 -7.14
CA LEU A 31 -2.70 5.56 -6.02
C LEU A 31 -3.06 7.05 -6.10
N GLY A 32 -3.68 7.49 -7.20
CA GLY A 32 -3.91 8.91 -7.47
C GLY A 32 -2.63 9.73 -7.68
N TRP A 33 -1.52 9.08 -8.09
CA TRP A 33 -0.22 9.71 -8.26
C TRP A 33 -0.02 10.26 -9.66
N SER A 34 0.49 11.49 -9.74
CA SER A 34 1.09 12.03 -10.96
C SER A 34 2.42 11.32 -11.28
N ARG A 35 3.00 11.60 -12.44
CA ARG A 35 4.32 11.06 -12.79
C ARG A 35 5.40 11.64 -11.88
N GLU A 36 5.25 12.91 -11.55
CA GLU A 36 6.10 13.68 -10.65
C GLU A 36 6.04 13.10 -9.24
N ASP A 37 4.86 12.66 -8.78
CA ASP A 37 4.71 11.98 -7.50
C ASP A 37 5.47 10.66 -7.47
N LEU A 38 5.31 9.82 -8.51
CA LEU A 38 6.05 8.55 -8.57
C LEU A 38 7.56 8.78 -8.62
N ALA A 39 8.02 9.73 -9.44
CA ALA A 39 9.44 10.09 -9.54
C ALA A 39 9.99 10.53 -8.18
N ARG A 40 9.28 11.42 -7.49
CA ARG A 40 9.63 11.90 -6.15
C ARG A 40 9.65 10.78 -5.11
N GLN A 41 8.66 9.89 -5.12
CA GLN A 41 8.59 8.76 -4.18
C GLN A 41 9.69 7.73 -4.44
N ALA A 42 10.03 7.51 -5.71
CA ALA A 42 11.06 6.57 -6.15
C ALA A 42 12.48 7.16 -6.10
N GLY A 43 12.63 8.48 -5.93
CA GLY A 43 13.94 9.14 -5.89
C GLY A 43 14.65 9.20 -7.24
N ILE A 44 13.90 9.20 -8.36
CA ILE A 44 14.45 9.23 -9.72
C ILE A 44 13.95 10.45 -10.51
N ALA A 45 14.58 10.75 -11.64
CA ALA A 45 14.15 11.83 -12.52
C ALA A 45 12.78 11.55 -13.14
N VAL A 46 11.94 12.60 -13.28
CA VAL A 46 10.61 12.50 -13.93
C VAL A 46 10.72 11.97 -15.35
N ASP A 47 11.76 12.40 -16.08
CA ASP A 47 12.05 11.94 -17.45
C ASP A 47 12.31 10.43 -17.52
N ALA A 48 12.92 9.84 -16.48
CA ALA A 48 13.15 8.40 -16.43
C ALA A 48 11.82 7.63 -16.32
N VAL A 49 10.89 8.13 -15.51
CA VAL A 49 9.52 7.58 -15.42
C VAL A 49 8.80 7.75 -16.76
N GLN A 50 8.91 8.91 -17.40
CA GLN A 50 8.25 9.19 -18.67
C GLN A 50 8.75 8.24 -19.77
N ARG A 51 10.07 8.06 -19.88
CA ARG A 51 10.69 7.14 -20.83
C ARG A 51 10.24 5.71 -20.60
N PHE A 52 10.23 5.26 -19.35
CA PHE A 52 9.76 3.92 -19.01
C PHE A 52 8.29 3.73 -19.44
N GLU A 53 7.41 4.66 -19.07
CA GLU A 53 5.99 4.59 -19.41
C GLU A 53 5.71 4.72 -20.92
N SER A 54 6.58 5.41 -21.67
CA SER A 54 6.48 5.55 -23.12
C SER A 54 7.10 4.37 -23.89
N HIS A 55 7.42 3.26 -23.22
CA HIS A 55 8.10 2.10 -23.81
C HIS A 55 9.48 2.41 -24.41
N ALA A 56 10.13 3.49 -24.00
CA ALA A 56 11.51 3.74 -24.36
C ALA A 56 12.45 2.84 -23.53
N GLU A 57 13.65 2.61 -24.05
CA GLU A 57 14.68 1.88 -23.32
C GLU A 57 15.14 2.70 -22.11
N VAL A 58 15.16 2.02 -20.95
CA VAL A 58 15.60 2.51 -19.65
C VAL A 58 16.42 1.40 -18.98
N GLU A 59 17.31 1.79 -18.08
CA GLU A 59 18.10 0.85 -17.30
C GLU A 59 17.21 -0.05 -16.43
N ASP A 60 17.63 -1.30 -16.26
CA ASP A 60 16.89 -2.25 -15.42
C ASP A 60 16.75 -1.74 -13.98
N GLU A 61 17.75 -1.00 -13.47
CA GLU A 61 17.68 -0.34 -12.15
C GLU A 61 16.50 0.63 -12.04
N THR A 62 16.20 1.40 -13.10
CA THR A 62 15.02 2.28 -13.14
C THR A 62 13.74 1.46 -13.04
N ARG A 63 13.64 0.35 -13.80
CA ARG A 63 12.47 -0.52 -13.79
C ARG A 63 12.26 -1.16 -12.41
N LEU A 64 13.33 -1.67 -11.80
CA LEU A 64 13.31 -2.30 -10.48
C LEU A 64 12.87 -1.29 -9.41
N THR A 65 13.48 -0.10 -9.40
CA THR A 65 13.17 0.97 -8.45
C THR A 65 11.69 1.36 -8.51
N LEU A 66 11.14 1.50 -9.71
CA LEU A 66 9.72 1.80 -9.90
C LEU A 66 8.81 0.70 -9.35
N ALA A 67 9.11 -0.56 -9.67
CA ALA A 67 8.32 -1.70 -9.21
C ALA A 67 8.33 -1.80 -7.68
N PHE A 68 9.51 -1.82 -7.06
CA PHE A 68 9.67 -1.90 -5.61
C PHE A 68 8.93 -0.75 -4.90
N ARG A 69 9.01 0.46 -5.45
CA ARG A 69 8.34 1.61 -4.83
C ARG A 69 6.82 1.47 -4.82
N LEU A 70 6.25 0.92 -5.89
CA LEU A 70 4.82 0.68 -5.98
C LEU A 70 4.39 -0.52 -5.14
N GLU A 71 5.20 -1.57 -5.06
CA GLU A 71 4.97 -2.72 -4.18
C GLU A 71 4.98 -2.32 -2.69
N ALA A 72 5.81 -1.34 -2.32
CA ALA A 72 5.82 -0.78 -0.97
C ALA A 72 4.49 -0.11 -0.57
N GLU A 73 3.66 0.31 -1.54
CA GLU A 73 2.29 0.77 -1.29
C GLU A 73 1.29 -0.39 -1.14
N GLY A 74 1.75 -1.64 -1.21
CA GLY A 74 0.92 -2.84 -1.09
C GLY A 74 0.33 -3.32 -2.43
N LEU A 75 0.83 -2.82 -3.56
CA LEU A 75 0.47 -3.31 -4.88
C LEU A 75 1.21 -4.61 -5.20
N VAL A 76 0.58 -5.46 -6.01
CA VAL A 76 1.17 -6.69 -6.54
C VAL A 76 1.00 -6.74 -8.06
N PHE A 77 2.02 -7.23 -8.76
CA PHE A 77 2.08 -7.24 -10.21
C PHE A 77 2.13 -8.67 -10.74
N PHE A 78 1.20 -9.02 -11.64
CA PHE A 78 1.16 -10.33 -12.28
C PHE A 78 1.27 -10.21 -13.80
N PRO A 79 2.04 -11.11 -14.46
CA PRO A 79 2.09 -11.23 -15.92
C PRO A 79 0.71 -11.17 -16.59
N GLY A 80 0.49 -10.17 -17.47
CA GLY A 80 -0.74 -10.11 -18.27
C GLY A 80 -2.00 -9.64 -17.55
N PHE A 81 -1.92 -9.24 -16.27
CA PHE A 81 -3.03 -8.68 -15.50
C PHE A 81 -2.79 -7.22 -15.14
N ALA A 82 -3.84 -6.47 -14.80
CA ALA A 82 -3.66 -5.16 -14.19
C ALA A 82 -3.10 -5.32 -12.76
N PRO A 83 -2.42 -4.30 -12.19
CA PRO A 83 -1.98 -4.33 -10.80
C PRO A 83 -3.14 -4.61 -9.85
N GLY A 84 -2.88 -5.46 -8.85
CA GLY A 84 -3.82 -5.77 -7.79
C GLY A 84 -3.36 -5.21 -6.45
N TRP A 85 -4.28 -5.12 -5.49
CA TRP A 85 -3.91 -4.93 -4.09
C TRP A 85 -3.51 -6.28 -3.49
N GLY A 86 -2.35 -6.36 -2.87
CA GLY A 86 -1.96 -7.54 -2.09
C GLY A 86 -2.98 -7.80 -0.97
N MET A 87 -3.15 -9.06 -0.57
CA MET A 87 -4.07 -9.40 0.52
C MET A 87 -3.59 -8.79 1.85
N SER A 88 -4.18 -7.64 2.21
CA SER A 88 -4.13 -6.91 3.49
C SER A 88 -2.85 -7.06 4.33
N VAL A 89 -1.85 -6.21 4.06
CA VAL A 89 -1.21 -5.53 5.20
C VAL A 89 -2.22 -4.47 5.60
N ARG A 90 -2.91 -4.69 6.72
CA ARG A 90 -3.76 -3.67 7.34
C ARG A 90 -2.91 -2.44 7.62
N ARG A 91 -2.93 -1.47 6.72
CA ARG A 91 -2.66 -0.08 7.04
C ARG A 91 -3.50 0.83 6.15
N PHE A 92 -4.81 0.76 6.34
CA PHE A 92 -5.61 1.99 6.26
C PHE A 92 -5.23 2.83 7.48
N ASP A 93 -4.12 3.57 7.42
CA ASP A 93 -3.98 4.77 8.24
C ASP A 93 -4.75 5.89 7.51
N SER A 94 -6.07 5.73 7.48
CA SER A 94 -6.95 6.89 7.40
C SER A 94 -6.70 7.69 8.67
N ALA A 95 -6.39 8.98 8.53
CA ALA A 95 -6.13 9.98 9.58
C ALA A 95 -6.84 9.71 10.94
N PRO A 96 -6.23 10.11 12.08
CA PRO A 96 -6.74 9.77 13.41
C PRO A 96 -8.21 10.19 13.52
N ALA A 97 -9.09 9.20 13.63
CA ALA A 97 -10.46 9.43 14.00
C ALA A 97 -10.43 10.09 15.39
N GLU A 98 -10.95 11.31 15.45
CA GLU A 98 -11.38 12.01 16.65
C GLU A 98 -11.83 11.02 17.74
N PRO A 99 -11.44 11.21 19.01
CA PRO A 99 -11.78 10.28 20.07
C PRO A 99 -13.30 10.19 20.19
N ALA A 100 -13.84 9.03 19.79
CA ALA A 100 -15.25 8.72 19.89
C ALA A 100 -15.72 8.97 21.32
N ALA A 101 -16.61 9.96 21.45
CA ALA A 101 -17.24 10.33 22.69
C ALA A 101 -17.83 9.09 23.38
N GLN A 102 -17.44 8.97 24.65
CA GLN A 102 -17.77 7.93 25.60
C GLN A 102 -19.26 7.57 25.61
N GLY A 103 -19.53 6.28 25.35
CA GLY A 103 -20.56 5.46 26.01
C GLY A 103 -22.00 5.97 26.05
N ILE A 104 -22.83 5.52 25.10
CA ILE A 104 -24.31 5.65 25.18
C ILE A 104 -24.89 4.83 26.36
N ILE A 105 -24.14 3.89 26.92
CA ILE A 105 -24.60 2.99 28.00
C ILE A 105 -24.46 3.62 29.40
N ALA A 106 -23.74 4.75 29.54
CA ALA A 106 -23.50 5.38 30.85
C ALA A 106 -24.60 6.39 31.27
N ARG A 107 -25.64 6.59 30.46
CA ARG A 107 -26.67 7.63 30.71
C ARG A 107 -27.92 7.14 31.46
N LEU A 108 -27.93 5.91 31.97
CA LEU A 108 -29.09 5.30 32.63
C LEU A 108 -28.96 5.11 34.15
N ILE A 109 -27.91 5.65 34.77
CA ILE A 109 -27.79 5.70 36.23
C ILE A 109 -27.69 7.17 36.64
N GLY A 110 -28.86 7.76 36.88
CA GLY A 110 -28.94 9.07 37.50
C GLY A 110 -28.36 9.02 38.92
N PRO A 111 -27.57 10.02 39.35
CA PRO A 111 -27.23 10.16 40.75
C PRO A 111 -28.47 10.69 41.49
N THR A 112 -29.08 9.86 42.35
CA THR A 112 -30.01 10.34 43.38
C THR A 112 -29.22 11.29 44.28
N GLY A 113 -29.52 12.58 44.19
CA GLY A 113 -28.77 13.65 44.84
C GLY A 113 -28.78 13.59 46.37
N PRO A 114 -27.89 14.35 47.03
CA PRO A 114 -27.82 14.43 48.48
C PRO A 114 -29.01 15.24 49.04
N GLN A 115 -29.61 14.75 50.12
CA GLN A 115 -30.52 15.51 50.98
C GLN A 115 -29.68 16.39 51.93
N PRO A 116 -29.83 17.72 51.93
CA PRO A 116 -29.30 18.55 53.00
C PRO A 116 -30.21 18.48 54.23
N SER A 117 -29.58 18.39 55.40
CA SER A 117 -30.18 18.52 56.72
C SER A 117 -30.04 19.97 57.19
N GLU A 118 -31.13 20.60 57.63
CA GLU A 118 -31.19 21.76 58.53
C GLU A 118 -32.60 21.71 59.15
N ALA A 119 -32.72 21.42 60.46
CA ALA A 119 -32.69 22.33 61.61
C ALA A 119 -34.09 22.90 61.94
#